data_AF-A0A166BVL8-F1
#
_entry.id   AF-A0A166BVL8-F1
#
_cell.length_a   1.000
_cell.length_b   1.000
_cell.length_c   1.000
_cell.angle_alpha   90.00
_cell.angle_beta   90.00
_cell.angle_gamma   90.00
#
_symmetry.space_group_name_H-M   'P 1'
#
loop_
_entity.id
_entity.type
_entity.pdbx_description
1 polymer ?
#
loop_
_entity_poly.entity_id
_entity_poly.type
_entity_poly.pdbx_seq_one_letter_code
_entity_poly.pdbx_strand_id
1 'polypeptide(L)'
;MKPTSTSLPPSLTSLYRIFLRTISASVLHQSRSTRSIRRLYRPEFEAAVNVIHTLQVETLDSAERVKSESWLGVWNTRMDATLDLLYSSSQSRGLSHKLTQNMALLSANHARWSHKHFDTPSGSWRPNLAPNAPEYQPRQTKGRSAKEHKRQEGRAFDRNAWGAIGEAVMMAEGSQNISLGKILRNKRTA
;
A
#
# COMPACT_ATOMS: atom_id res chain seq x y z
N MET A 1 18.33 -30.03 -11.84
CA MET A 1 18.67 -28.74 -11.21
C MET A 1 17.39 -28.13 -10.67
N LYS A 2 17.26 -27.99 -9.35
CA LYS A 2 16.08 -27.33 -8.75
C LYS A 2 16.21 -25.83 -9.01
N PRO A 3 15.15 -25.10 -9.42
CA PRO A 3 15.21 -23.65 -9.46
C PRO A 3 15.52 -23.17 -8.04
N THR A 4 16.63 -22.47 -7.87
CA THR A 4 16.97 -21.81 -6.62
C THR A 4 15.81 -20.87 -6.29
N SER A 5 15.22 -21.04 -5.11
CA SER A 5 14.25 -20.10 -4.57
C SER A 5 14.85 -18.70 -4.67
N THR A 6 14.23 -17.83 -5.47
CA THR A 6 14.64 -16.45 -5.72
C THR A 6 14.56 -15.67 -4.41
N SER A 7 15.63 -15.75 -3.62
CA SER A 7 15.76 -15.02 -2.37
C SER A 7 15.80 -13.53 -2.66
N LEU A 8 15.09 -12.75 -1.85
CA LEU A 8 15.13 -11.29 -1.95
C LEU A 8 16.55 -10.79 -1.64
N PRO A 9 17.03 -9.72 -2.29
CA PRO A 9 18.31 -9.12 -1.98
C PRO A 9 18.39 -8.73 -0.50
N PRO A 10 19.53 -8.99 0.18
CA PRO A 10 19.68 -8.68 1.59
C PRO A 10 19.51 -7.19 1.88
N SER A 11 19.91 -6.31 0.95
CA SER A 11 19.74 -4.85 1.05
C SER A 11 18.27 -4.43 1.17
N LEU A 12 17.37 -5.03 0.41
CA LEU A 12 15.93 -4.73 0.50
C LEU A 12 15.37 -5.18 1.85
N THR A 13 15.79 -6.36 2.31
CA THR A 13 15.30 -6.90 3.59
C THR A 13 15.80 -6.08 4.78
N SER A 14 17.04 -5.57 4.74
CA SER A 14 17.59 -4.70 5.79
C SER A 14 16.87 -3.36 5.80
N LEU A 15 16.66 -2.73 4.63
CA LEU A 15 15.89 -1.49 4.48
C LEU A 15 14.48 -1.64 5.04
N TYR A 16 13.76 -2.70 4.65
CA TYR A 16 12.41 -2.96 5.15
C TYR A 16 12.37 -3.14 6.66
N ARG A 17 13.36 -3.84 7.26
CA ARG A 17 13.46 -3.99 8.72
C ARG A 17 13.71 -2.66 9.42
N ILE A 18 14.59 -1.81 8.90
CA ILE A 18 14.83 -0.47 9.43
C ILE A 18 13.54 0.34 9.36
N PHE A 19 12.91 0.37 8.19
CA PHE A 19 11.66 1.07 7.95
C PHE A 19 10.54 0.65 8.93
N LEU A 20 10.37 -0.66 9.18
CA LEU A 20 9.39 -1.16 10.15
C LEU A 20 9.66 -0.71 11.60
N ARG A 21 10.93 -0.53 11.97
CA ARG A 21 11.34 0.00 13.28
C ARG A 21 11.11 1.50 13.35
N THR A 22 11.51 2.24 12.30
CA THR A 22 11.32 3.70 12.23
C THR A 22 9.84 4.07 12.25
N ILE A 23 8.97 3.33 11.54
CA ILE A 23 7.51 3.53 11.66
C ILE A 23 7.08 3.39 13.11
N SER A 24 7.49 2.30 13.78
CA SER A 24 7.09 2.04 15.17
C SER A 24 7.52 3.20 16.09
N ALA A 25 8.74 3.69 15.93
CA ALA A 25 9.25 4.83 16.69
C ALA A 25 8.52 6.14 16.36
N SER A 26 8.23 6.40 15.08
CA SER A 26 7.57 7.64 14.61
C SER A 26 6.19 7.88 15.23
N VAL A 27 5.49 6.80 15.60
CA VAL A 27 4.18 6.84 16.27
C VAL A 27 4.25 6.45 17.75
N LEU A 28 5.42 6.58 18.38
CA LEU A 28 5.63 6.30 19.81
C LEU A 28 5.16 4.90 20.22
N HIS A 29 5.40 3.92 19.35
CA HIS A 29 5.06 2.51 19.53
C HIS A 29 3.55 2.22 19.70
N GLN A 30 2.67 3.12 19.27
CA GLN A 30 1.23 2.88 19.28
C GLN A 30 0.85 1.81 18.25
N SER A 31 0.51 0.61 18.73
CA SER A 31 0.28 -0.58 17.89
C SER A 31 -0.74 -0.39 16.76
N ARG A 32 -1.85 0.32 17.00
CA ARG A 32 -2.89 0.60 16.00
C ARG A 32 -2.36 1.49 14.88
N SER A 33 -1.70 2.59 15.23
CA SER A 33 -1.11 3.55 14.30
C SER A 33 0.01 2.91 13.49
N THR A 34 0.90 2.15 14.15
CA THR A 34 1.95 1.36 13.51
C THR A 34 1.38 0.41 12.46
N ARG A 35 0.31 -0.32 12.80
CA ARG A 35 -0.35 -1.23 11.86
C ARG A 35 -0.97 -0.47 10.68
N SER A 36 -1.58 0.68 10.91
CA SER A 36 -2.21 1.48 9.86
C SER A 36 -1.17 2.02 8.87
N ILE A 37 -0.07 2.60 9.38
CA ILE A 37 1.01 3.12 8.55
C ILE A 37 1.69 1.99 7.78
N ARG A 38 1.97 0.84 8.42
CA ARG A 38 2.53 -0.33 7.71
C ARG A 38 1.66 -0.78 6.54
N ARG A 39 0.32 -0.71 6.67
CA ARG A 39 -0.61 -1.02 5.58
C ARG A 39 -0.51 -0.03 4.43
N LEU A 40 -0.27 1.25 4.71
CA LEU A 40 -0.07 2.27 3.67
C LEU A 40 1.18 2.02 2.84
N TYR A 41 2.28 1.62 3.47
CA TYR A 41 3.58 1.49 2.79
C TYR A 41 3.84 0.11 2.21
N ARG A 42 3.13 -0.93 2.68
CA ARG A 42 3.24 -2.29 2.13
C ARG A 42 3.18 -2.35 0.58
N PRO A 43 2.28 -1.63 -0.11
CA PRO A 43 2.19 -1.67 -1.57
C PRO A 43 3.45 -1.14 -2.27
N GLU A 44 4.14 -0.15 -1.68
CA GLU A 44 5.39 0.39 -2.23
C GLU A 44 6.51 -0.64 -2.16
N PHE A 45 6.63 -1.35 -1.03
CA PHE A 45 7.61 -2.44 -0.89
C PHE A 45 7.25 -3.63 -1.79
N GLU A 46 5.97 -3.99 -1.93
CA GLU A 46 5.55 -5.05 -2.86
C GLU A 46 5.86 -4.67 -4.32
N ALA A 47 5.69 -3.40 -4.70
CA ALA A 47 6.08 -2.91 -6.02
C ALA A 47 7.60 -3.03 -6.25
N ALA A 48 8.42 -2.60 -5.29
CA ALA A 48 9.87 -2.71 -5.38
C ALA A 48 10.35 -4.17 -5.47
N VAL A 49 9.76 -5.06 -4.67
CA VAL A 49 10.00 -6.52 -4.73
C VAL A 49 9.72 -7.05 -6.15
N ASN A 50 8.61 -6.66 -6.75
CA ASN A 50 8.27 -7.10 -8.11
C ASN A 50 9.30 -6.62 -9.13
N VAL A 51 9.75 -5.36 -9.05
CA VAL A 51 10.77 -4.81 -9.95
C VAL A 51 12.12 -5.51 -9.78
N ILE A 52 12.51 -5.80 -8.55
CA ILE A 52 13.74 -6.53 -8.25
C ILE A 52 13.67 -7.96 -8.80
N HIS A 53 12.55 -8.65 -8.62
CA HIS A 53 12.36 -9.97 -9.19
C HIS A 53 12.39 -9.94 -10.71
N THR A 54 11.82 -8.92 -11.35
CA THR A 54 11.97 -8.78 -12.81
C THR A 54 13.45 -8.63 -13.17
N LEU A 55 14.20 -7.75 -12.51
CA LEU A 55 15.64 -7.56 -12.79
C LEU A 55 16.50 -8.82 -12.58
N GLN A 56 16.08 -9.74 -11.70
CA GLN A 56 16.77 -11.02 -11.49
C GLN A 56 16.52 -12.03 -12.62
N VAL A 57 15.47 -11.86 -13.42
CA VAL A 57 15.18 -12.73 -14.57
C VAL A 57 16.08 -12.33 -15.73
N GLU A 58 16.99 -13.22 -16.10
CA GLU A 58 18.10 -12.97 -17.04
C GLU A 58 17.66 -12.69 -18.49
N THR A 59 16.38 -12.88 -18.82
CA THR A 59 15.83 -12.78 -20.19
C THR A 59 15.21 -11.42 -20.55
N LEU A 60 15.49 -10.37 -19.77
CA LEU A 60 14.91 -9.05 -20.01
C LEU A 60 15.65 -8.25 -21.08
N ASP A 61 14.87 -7.51 -21.89
CA ASP A 61 15.39 -6.57 -22.85
C ASP A 61 16.23 -5.46 -22.16
N SER A 62 17.31 -5.05 -22.81
CA SER A 62 18.24 -4.03 -22.32
C SER A 62 17.54 -2.72 -21.98
N ALA A 63 16.53 -2.31 -22.76
CA ALA A 63 15.77 -1.09 -22.53
C ALA A 63 14.84 -1.19 -21.30
N GLU A 64 14.23 -2.35 -21.07
CA GLU A 64 13.37 -2.60 -19.91
C GLU A 64 14.18 -2.67 -18.61
N ARG A 65 15.41 -3.20 -18.69
CA ARG A 65 16.36 -3.22 -17.59
C ARG A 65 16.74 -1.81 -17.14
N VAL A 66 17.15 -0.95 -18.06
CA VAL A 66 17.52 0.46 -17.75
C VAL A 66 16.34 1.20 -17.12
N LYS A 67 15.12 1.01 -17.63
CA LYS A 67 13.91 1.61 -17.03
C LYS A 67 13.67 1.12 -15.60
N SER A 68 13.82 -0.17 -15.35
CA SER A 68 13.61 -0.79 -14.05
C SER A 68 14.68 -0.36 -13.04
N GLU A 69 15.94 -0.25 -13.45
CA GLU A 69 17.04 0.27 -12.64
C GLU A 69 16.84 1.76 -12.31
N SER A 70 16.44 2.58 -13.29
CA SER A 70 16.10 3.99 -13.08
C SER A 70 14.94 4.16 -12.10
N TRP A 71 13.87 3.37 -12.24
CA TRP A 71 12.74 3.38 -11.32
C TRP A 71 13.18 3.01 -9.90
N LEU A 72 14.04 1.99 -9.75
CA LEU A 72 14.55 1.55 -8.45
C LEU A 72 15.45 2.61 -7.81
N GLY A 73 16.25 3.33 -8.60
CA GLY A 73 17.02 4.48 -8.14
C GLY A 73 16.13 5.58 -7.56
N VAL A 74 15.09 5.99 -8.28
CA VAL A 74 14.12 6.98 -7.79
C VAL A 74 13.40 6.47 -6.54
N TRP A 75 13.02 5.20 -6.52
CA TRP A 75 12.36 4.59 -5.36
C TRP A 75 13.25 4.61 -4.11
N ASN A 76 14.55 4.29 -4.23
CA ASN A 76 15.50 4.37 -3.12
C ASN A 76 15.59 5.80 -2.57
N THR A 77 15.79 6.80 -3.44
CA THR A 77 15.84 8.21 -3.03
C THR A 77 14.56 8.62 -2.28
N ARG A 78 13.40 8.15 -2.75
CA ARG A 78 12.14 8.43 -2.07
C ARG A 78 12.02 7.74 -0.72
N MET A 79 12.48 6.50 -0.60
CA MET A 79 12.48 5.78 0.66
C MET A 79 13.43 6.40 1.69
N ASP A 80 14.57 6.92 1.25
CA ASP A 80 15.52 7.62 2.12
C ASP A 80 14.91 8.92 2.67
N ALA A 81 14.32 9.76 1.82
CA ALA A 81 13.61 10.97 2.24
C ALA A 81 12.41 10.64 3.17
N THR A 82 11.73 9.52 2.92
CA THR A 82 10.64 9.05 3.78
C THR A 82 11.16 8.58 5.14
N LEU A 83 12.30 7.91 5.19
CA LEU A 83 12.95 7.51 6.44
C LEU A 83 13.36 8.74 7.25
N ASP A 84 13.89 9.78 6.61
CA ASP A 84 14.25 11.03 7.27
C ASP A 84 13.02 11.74 7.87
N LEU A 85 11.89 11.73 7.16
CA LEU A 85 10.62 12.23 7.67
C LEU A 85 10.15 11.45 8.91
N LEU A 86 10.19 10.12 8.85
CA LEU A 86 9.78 9.25 9.95
C LEU A 86 10.73 9.35 11.16
N TYR A 87 12.03 9.49 10.90
CA TYR A 87 13.05 9.71 11.92
C TYR A 87 12.81 11.05 12.61
N SER A 88 12.63 12.13 11.84
CA SER A 88 12.27 13.45 12.37
C SER A 88 10.97 13.42 13.18
N SER A 89 9.99 12.62 12.75
CA SER A 89 8.74 12.38 13.49
C SER A 89 8.92 11.59 14.78
N SER A 90 9.96 10.77 14.91
CA SER A 90 10.26 10.02 16.14
C SER A 90 10.95 10.89 17.19
N GLN A 91 11.77 11.83 16.74
CA GLN A 91 12.53 12.73 17.62
C GLN A 91 11.71 13.96 18.03
N SER A 92 10.98 14.54 17.08
CA SER A 92 10.19 15.73 17.29
C SER A 92 8.72 15.39 17.47
N ARG A 93 8.03 16.03 18.40
CA ARG A 93 6.56 16.06 18.46
C ARG A 93 5.98 17.20 17.60
N GLY A 94 6.73 17.61 16.59
CA GLY A 94 6.44 18.76 15.73
C GLY A 94 5.49 18.41 14.58
N LEU A 95 5.64 19.14 13.47
CA LEU A 95 4.79 18.98 12.29
C LEU A 95 4.87 17.56 11.70
N SER A 96 6.07 16.98 11.61
CA SER A 96 6.28 15.62 11.08
C SER A 96 5.53 14.57 11.89
N HIS A 97 5.46 14.74 13.22
CA HIS A 97 4.70 13.85 14.09
C HIS A 97 3.19 14.00 13.93
N LYS A 98 2.69 15.23 13.83
CA LYS A 98 1.27 15.47 13.53
C LYS A 98 0.89 14.88 12.17
N LEU A 99 1.78 15.00 11.18
CA LEU A 99 1.57 14.44 9.85
C LEU A 99 1.49 12.90 9.90
N THR A 100 2.45 12.22 10.54
CA THR A 100 2.41 10.74 10.65
C THR A 100 1.19 10.26 11.45
N GLN A 101 0.80 10.97 12.51
CA GLN A 101 -0.40 10.67 13.28
C GLN A 101 -1.68 10.85 12.44
N ASN A 102 -1.79 11.96 11.69
CA ASN A 102 -2.93 12.23 10.82
C ASN A 102 -3.03 11.18 9.71
N MET A 103 -1.90 10.79 9.11
CA MET A 103 -1.84 9.72 8.11
C MET A 103 -2.32 8.38 8.68
N ALA A 104 -1.89 8.03 9.89
CA ALA A 104 -2.37 6.83 10.58
C ALA A 104 -3.89 6.88 10.82
N LEU A 105 -4.42 8.02 11.25
CA LEU A 105 -5.84 8.22 11.50
C LEU A 105 -6.66 8.12 10.21
N LEU A 106 -6.24 8.79 9.15
CA LEU A 106 -6.90 8.77 7.84
C LEU A 106 -6.94 7.35 7.27
N SER A 107 -5.81 6.64 7.30
CA SER A 107 -5.73 5.23 6.87
C SER A 107 -6.65 4.32 7.68
N ALA A 108 -6.68 4.48 9.00
CA ALA A 108 -7.54 3.67 9.87
C ALA A 108 -9.04 3.98 9.66
N ASN A 109 -9.39 5.25 9.48
CA ASN A 109 -10.75 5.68 9.20
C ASN A 109 -11.22 5.20 7.83
N HIS A 110 -10.38 5.34 6.81
CA HIS A 110 -10.67 4.82 5.49
C HIS A 110 -10.84 3.29 5.52
N ALA A 111 -9.99 2.56 6.24
CA ALA A 111 -10.16 1.11 6.39
C ALA A 111 -11.51 0.74 7.04
N ARG A 112 -11.94 1.49 8.06
CA ARG A 112 -13.26 1.30 8.69
C ARG A 112 -14.41 1.65 7.76
N TRP A 113 -14.32 2.79 7.08
CA TRP A 113 -15.33 3.24 6.11
C TRP A 113 -15.45 2.24 4.96
N SER A 114 -14.33 1.83 4.35
CA SER A 114 -14.30 0.81 3.31
C SER A 114 -14.91 -0.50 3.79
N HIS A 115 -14.62 -0.93 5.03
CA HIS A 115 -15.20 -2.15 5.58
C HIS A 115 -16.73 -2.06 5.71
N LYS A 116 -17.24 -0.92 6.15
CA LYS A 116 -18.68 -0.64 6.30
C LYS A 116 -19.42 -0.50 4.97
N HIS A 117 -18.75 -0.05 3.92
CA HIS A 117 -19.40 0.27 2.64
C HIS A 117 -19.15 -0.76 1.54
N PHE A 118 -18.06 -1.53 1.61
CA PHE A 118 -17.65 -2.44 0.53
C PHE A 118 -17.40 -3.88 0.96
N ASP A 119 -17.03 -4.12 2.21
CA ASP A 119 -16.67 -5.47 2.69
C ASP A 119 -17.77 -6.10 3.57
N THR A 120 -18.80 -5.34 3.91
CA THR A 120 -19.99 -5.89 4.55
C THR A 120 -20.69 -6.72 3.48
N PRO A 121 -20.87 -8.03 3.68
CA PRO A 121 -21.60 -8.84 2.72
C PRO A 121 -22.94 -8.16 2.47
N SER A 122 -23.25 -7.91 1.21
CA SER A 122 -24.60 -7.53 0.81
C SER A 122 -25.53 -8.63 1.32
N GLY A 123 -26.24 -8.37 2.42
CA GLY A 123 -27.10 -9.34 3.08
C GLY A 123 -26.72 -9.54 4.54
N SER A 124 -27.02 -8.54 5.39
CA SER A 124 -27.42 -8.88 6.76
C SER A 124 -28.54 -9.90 6.63
N TRP A 125 -28.44 -11.05 7.31
CA TRP A 125 -29.51 -12.05 7.31
C TRP A 125 -30.84 -11.37 7.63
N ARG A 126 -31.80 -11.44 6.69
CA ARG A 126 -33.13 -10.87 6.85
C ARG A 126 -34.06 -12.03 7.24
N PRO A 127 -34.58 -12.06 8.49
CA PRO A 127 -35.48 -13.12 8.95
C PRO A 127 -36.75 -13.25 8.10
N ASN A 128 -37.12 -12.17 7.42
CA ASN A 128 -38.36 -12.06 6.66
C ASN A 128 -38.22 -12.62 5.23
N LEU A 129 -37.02 -13.05 4.81
CA LEU A 129 -36.77 -13.61 3.48
C LEU A 129 -36.58 -15.12 3.55
N ALA A 130 -37.06 -15.80 2.51
CA ALA A 130 -36.82 -17.23 2.35
C ALA A 130 -35.31 -17.53 2.23
N PRO A 131 -34.82 -18.70 2.72
CA PRO A 131 -33.40 -19.07 2.64
C PRO A 131 -32.79 -19.05 1.23
N ASN A 132 -33.63 -19.19 0.20
CA ASN A 132 -33.23 -19.22 -1.22
C ASN A 132 -33.41 -17.87 -1.94
N ALA A 133 -33.64 -16.77 -1.20
CA ALA A 133 -33.84 -15.47 -1.81
C ALA A 133 -32.62 -15.06 -2.68
N PRO A 134 -32.85 -14.44 -3.86
CA PRO A 134 -31.79 -14.03 -4.77
C PRO A 134 -30.82 -13.02 -4.15
N GLU A 135 -31.24 -12.31 -3.09
CA GLU A 135 -30.41 -11.39 -2.32
C GLU A 135 -29.27 -12.08 -1.56
N TYR A 136 -29.36 -13.39 -1.33
CA TYR A 136 -28.31 -14.20 -0.71
C TYR A 136 -27.37 -14.88 -1.71
N GLN A 137 -27.62 -14.76 -3.02
CA GLN A 137 -26.77 -15.41 -4.03
C GLN A 137 -25.45 -14.65 -4.18
N PRO A 138 -24.29 -15.32 -4.12
CA PRO A 138 -22.99 -14.67 -4.24
C PRO A 138 -22.83 -14.02 -5.62
N ARG A 139 -22.44 -12.74 -5.64
CA ARG A 139 -22.30 -11.94 -6.85
C ARG A 139 -21.15 -12.48 -7.70
N GLN A 140 -21.47 -13.07 -8.86
CA GLN A 140 -20.48 -13.65 -9.79
C GLN A 140 -19.66 -12.55 -10.47
N THR A 141 -18.38 -12.37 -10.11
CA THR A 141 -17.46 -11.47 -10.82
C THR A 141 -16.67 -12.24 -11.89
N LYS A 142 -16.90 -11.94 -13.18
CA LYS A 142 -16.29 -12.62 -14.33
C LYS A 142 -14.87 -12.11 -14.66
N GLY A 143 -13.95 -13.04 -14.95
CA GLY A 143 -13.03 -13.01 -16.11
C GLY A 143 -11.66 -12.31 -16.03
N ARG A 144 -10.65 -12.89 -16.70
CA ARG A 144 -9.20 -12.54 -16.78
C ARG A 144 -8.87 -11.09 -17.21
N SER A 145 -9.76 -10.41 -17.94
CA SER A 145 -9.70 -8.95 -18.25
C SER A 145 -9.83 -8.07 -16.99
N ALA A 146 -10.37 -8.63 -15.91
CA ALA A 146 -10.47 -7.97 -14.63
C ALA A 146 -9.12 -7.59 -14.02
N LYS A 147 -7.96 -8.16 -14.41
CA LYS A 147 -6.69 -7.82 -13.75
C LYS A 147 -6.21 -6.41 -14.09
N GLU A 148 -6.29 -6.03 -15.35
CA GLU A 148 -5.93 -4.67 -15.83
C GLU A 148 -6.98 -3.66 -15.36
N HIS A 149 -8.27 -4.00 -15.52
CA HIS A 149 -9.37 -3.20 -15.00
C HIS A 149 -9.27 -3.00 -13.48
N LYS A 150 -8.90 -4.04 -12.72
CA LYS A 150 -8.70 -3.98 -11.26
C LYS A 150 -7.44 -3.20 -10.86
N ARG A 151 -6.40 -3.14 -11.71
CA ARG A 151 -5.26 -2.23 -11.51
C ARG A 151 -5.71 -0.78 -11.72
N GLN A 152 -6.46 -0.52 -12.79
CA GLN A 152 -7.00 0.81 -13.07
C GLN A 152 -7.99 1.26 -12.00
N GLU A 153 -8.94 0.40 -11.61
CA GLU A 153 -9.84 0.59 -10.48
C GLU A 153 -9.08 0.74 -9.17
N GLY A 154 -7.99 -0.01 -8.95
CA GLY A 154 -7.15 0.15 -7.77
C GLY A 154 -6.49 1.52 -7.71
N ARG A 155 -6.00 2.02 -8.85
CA ARG A 155 -5.43 3.37 -8.97
C ARG A 155 -6.50 4.46 -8.86
N ALA A 156 -7.66 4.26 -9.45
CA ALA A 156 -8.79 5.17 -9.33
C ALA A 156 -9.33 5.19 -7.90
N PHE A 157 -9.39 4.03 -7.26
CA PHE A 157 -9.77 3.88 -5.85
C PHE A 157 -8.76 4.56 -4.95
N ASP A 158 -7.45 4.38 -5.15
CA ASP A 158 -6.42 5.07 -4.36
C ASP A 158 -6.51 6.59 -4.54
N ARG A 159 -6.70 7.07 -5.78
CA ARG A 159 -6.97 8.50 -6.05
C ARG A 159 -8.23 9.01 -5.34
N ASN A 160 -9.30 8.21 -5.33
CA ASN A 160 -10.57 8.58 -4.70
C ASN A 160 -10.56 8.36 -3.18
N ALA A 161 -9.73 7.46 -2.66
CA ALA A 161 -9.64 7.07 -1.25
C ALA A 161 -9.02 8.19 -0.42
N TRP A 162 -8.09 8.94 -1.00
CA TRP A 162 -7.60 10.19 -0.43
C TRP A 162 -8.57 11.36 -0.61
N GLY A 163 -9.63 11.20 -1.42
CA GLY A 163 -10.65 12.22 -1.68
C GLY A 163 -10.02 13.55 -2.10
N ALA A 164 -10.48 14.65 -1.48
CA ALA A 164 -9.94 15.99 -1.72
C ALA A 164 -8.46 16.17 -1.29
N ILE A 165 -7.91 15.25 -0.48
CA ILE A 165 -6.53 15.35 0.03
C ILE A 165 -5.54 14.65 -0.93
N GLY A 166 -6.02 13.85 -1.88
CA GLY A 166 -5.18 13.07 -2.78
C GLY A 166 -4.24 13.93 -3.64
N GLU A 167 -4.74 15.06 -4.13
CA GLU A 167 -3.92 16.00 -4.90
C GLU A 167 -2.82 16.63 -4.04
N ALA A 168 -3.13 17.04 -2.81
CA ALA A 168 -2.14 17.55 -1.87
C ALA A 168 -1.07 16.51 -1.53
N VAL A 169 -1.46 15.25 -1.36
CA VAL A 169 -0.53 14.12 -1.16
C VAL A 169 0.37 13.95 -2.39
N MET A 170 -0.18 13.91 -3.59
CA MET A 170 0.61 13.77 -4.83
C MET A 170 1.56 14.95 -5.05
N MET A 171 1.13 16.17 -4.75
CA MET A 171 1.99 17.36 -4.81
C MET A 171 3.11 17.29 -3.77
N ALA A 172 2.83 16.83 -2.56
CA ALA A 172 3.85 16.64 -1.53
C ALA A 172 4.87 15.57 -1.92
N GLU A 173 4.41 14.42 -2.45
CA GLU A 173 5.28 13.35 -2.94
C GLU A 173 6.15 13.82 -4.12
N GLY A 174 5.59 14.62 -5.04
CA GLY A 174 6.31 15.16 -6.19
C GLY A 174 7.32 16.25 -5.84
N SER A 175 6.99 17.13 -4.90
CA SER A 175 7.84 18.28 -4.53
C SER A 175 8.97 17.90 -3.57
N GLN A 176 8.69 17.04 -2.59
CA GLN A 176 9.65 16.67 -1.55
C GLN A 176 10.33 15.31 -1.80
N ASN A 177 10.02 14.65 -2.92
CA ASN A 177 10.48 13.29 -3.22
C ASN A 177 10.25 12.32 -2.06
N ILE A 178 9.14 12.44 -1.35
CA ILE A 178 8.76 11.49 -0.29
C ILE A 178 7.70 10.52 -0.84
N SER A 179 7.54 9.39 -0.16
CA SER A 179 6.36 8.54 -0.32
C SER A 179 5.51 8.64 0.95
N LEU A 180 4.21 8.84 0.81
CA LEU A 180 3.24 8.85 1.90
C LEU A 180 2.43 7.54 1.96
N GLY A 181 2.69 6.64 1.02
CA GLY A 181 2.05 5.33 0.90
C GLY A 181 0.70 5.36 0.19
N LYS A 182 0.12 4.18 -0.03
CA LYS A 182 -1.09 3.98 -0.82
C LYS A 182 -2.19 3.31 -0.02
N ILE A 183 -3.43 3.75 -0.23
CA ILE A 183 -4.60 3.15 0.39
C ILE A 183 -5.12 2.05 -0.54
N LEU A 184 -4.84 0.80 -0.18
CA LEU A 184 -5.41 -0.35 -0.89
C LEU A 184 -6.77 -0.73 -0.33
N ARG A 185 -7.69 -1.06 -1.24
CA ARG A 185 -8.92 -1.78 -0.88
C ARG A 185 -8.56 -3.14 -0.31
N ASN A 186 -9.01 -3.40 0.90
CA ASN A 186 -8.72 -4.64 1.60
C ASN A 186 -9.50 -5.77 0.92
N LYS A 187 -8.83 -6.62 0.13
CA LYS A 187 -9.47 -7.81 -0.44
C LYS A 187 -9.43 -8.90 0.61
N ARG A 188 -10.47 -9.00 1.45
CA ARG A 188 -10.77 -10.33 1.99
C ARG A 188 -11.38 -11.14 0.86
N THR A 189 -10.82 -12.33 0.66
CA THR A 189 -11.42 -13.40 -0.12
C THR A 189 -12.90 -13.50 0.25
N ALA A 190 -13.74 -13.21 -0.74
CA ALA A 190 -15.13 -13.65 -0.74
C ALA A 190 -15.18 -15.18 -0.63
#